data_AF-A0A9E3IGI4-F1
#
_entry.id   AF-A0A9E3IGI4-F1
#
_cell.length_a   1.000
_cell.length_b   1.000
_cell.length_c   1.000
_cell.angle_alpha   90.00
_cell.angle_beta   90.00
_cell.angle_gamma   90.00
#
_symmetry.space_group_name_H-M   'P 1'
#
loop_
_entity.id
_entity.type
_entity.pdbx_description
1 polymer ?
#
loop_
_entity_poly.entity_id
_entity_poly.type
_entity_poly.pdbx_seq_one_letter_code
_entity_poly.pdbx_strand_id
1 'polypeptide(L)'
;MIAVVERPTLWQRLRPVLLGFDATLMIAVLLICAIGLVTMYSAGYDYGTRFADHARNMSLAFLVLFCAAQISPQNLMRVAVPLYSVGLALLLATAVMGITKKGATRWLNVGVVIQPSEIMKLAMPLMLAWWFQKREGQLRALDFGIAGLILLLPVGLVVKQPDLGTAILILSAGLYVIFFAGLSWKLILPVLLLAAVGIVAVVWSEDRICQDSVVWPLLRDYQKHRVCTLLDPTTDPLGKGFHIIQGMIAIGSGGVTGKG
;
A
#
# COMPACT_ATOMS: atom_id res chain seq x y z
N MET A 1 58.63 13.60 -3.19
CA MET A 1 57.29 13.98 -3.67
C MET A 1 56.33 13.92 -2.49
N ILE A 2 55.88 15.08 -2.01
CA ILE A 2 54.91 15.16 -0.91
C ILE A 2 53.54 14.88 -1.52
N ALA A 3 52.94 13.75 -1.19
CA ALA A 3 51.55 13.47 -1.57
C ALA A 3 50.65 14.46 -0.82
N VAL A 4 50.22 15.51 -1.51
CA VAL A 4 49.17 16.40 -1.01
C VAL A 4 47.88 15.59 -1.03
N VAL A 5 47.49 15.07 0.12
CA VAL A 5 46.18 14.47 0.33
C VAL A 5 45.16 15.61 0.27
N GLU A 6 44.66 15.92 -0.92
CA GLU A 6 43.51 16.80 -1.10
C GLU A 6 42.34 16.19 -0.34
N ARG A 7 42.01 16.76 0.82
CA ARG A 7 40.79 16.39 1.54
C ARG A 7 39.64 16.95 0.73
N PRO A 8 38.74 16.12 0.15
CA PRO A 8 37.63 16.64 -0.63
C PRO A 8 36.79 17.55 0.24
N THR A 9 36.45 18.72 -0.30
CA THR A 9 35.62 19.74 0.37
C THR A 9 34.28 19.14 0.78
N LEU A 10 33.65 19.64 1.85
CA LEU A 10 32.36 19.14 2.33
C LEU A 10 31.30 19.10 1.21
N TRP A 11 31.32 20.09 0.31
CA TRP A 11 30.46 20.14 -0.87
C TRP A 11 30.74 18.99 -1.86
N GLN A 12 32.00 18.67 -2.16
CA GLN A 12 32.34 17.55 -3.04
C GLN A 12 31.98 16.18 -2.45
N ARG A 13 31.91 16.06 -1.11
CA ARG A 13 31.43 14.86 -0.42
C ARG A 13 29.90 14.73 -0.44
N LEU A 14 29.18 15.86 -0.36
CA LEU A 14 27.71 15.90 -0.35
C LEU A 14 27.10 15.88 -1.75
N ARG A 15 27.82 16.38 -2.77
CA ARG A 15 27.36 16.45 -4.16
C ARG A 15 26.90 15.11 -4.74
N PRO A 16 27.62 13.98 -4.61
CA PRO A 16 27.14 12.70 -5.15
C PRO A 16 25.92 12.15 -4.40
N VAL A 17 25.77 12.47 -3.10
CA VAL A 17 24.62 12.10 -2.28
C VAL A 17 23.35 12.83 -2.72
N LEU A 18 23.48 14.10 -3.13
CA LEU A 18 22.36 14.94 -3.56
C LEU A 18 22.05 14.86 -5.07
N LEU A 19 23.05 14.54 -5.90
CA LEU A 19 22.88 14.42 -7.37
C LEU A 19 22.11 13.17 -7.82
N GLY A 20 21.95 12.17 -6.95
CA GLY A 20 21.16 10.97 -7.24
C GLY A 20 19.64 11.18 -7.18
N PHE A 21 19.18 12.34 -6.71
CA PHE A 21 17.76 12.63 -6.54
C PHE A 21 17.14 13.30 -7.76
N ASP A 22 16.01 12.77 -8.23
CA ASP A 22 15.15 13.47 -9.18
C ASP A 22 14.50 14.66 -8.48
N ALA A 23 14.97 15.86 -8.81
CA ALA A 23 14.49 17.12 -8.22
C ALA A 23 12.98 17.33 -8.45
N THR A 24 12.45 16.89 -9.59
CA THR A 24 11.03 17.07 -9.94
C THR A 24 10.17 16.23 -9.01
N LEU A 25 10.53 14.95 -8.84
CA LEU A 25 9.84 14.03 -7.94
C LEU A 25 9.94 14.50 -6.49
N MET A 26 11.13 14.95 -6.07
CA MET A 26 11.36 15.44 -4.72
C MET A 26 10.48 16.66 -4.41
N ILE A 27 10.40 17.63 -5.32
CA ILE A 27 9.53 18.81 -5.15
C ILE A 27 8.07 18.39 -5.07
N ALA A 28 7.61 17.48 -5.93
CA ALA A 28 6.23 16.99 -5.91
C ALA A 28 5.88 16.32 -4.57
N VAL A 29 6.76 15.47 -4.04
CA VAL A 29 6.59 14.83 -2.72
C VAL A 29 6.55 15.87 -1.61
N LEU A 30 7.48 16.83 -1.60
CA LEU A 30 7.52 17.90 -0.59
C LEU A 30 6.26 18.77 -0.61
N LEU A 31 5.73 19.09 -1.79
CA LEU A 31 4.47 19.83 -1.93
C LEU A 31 3.29 19.05 -1.35
N ILE A 32 3.19 17.75 -1.66
CA ILE A 32 2.13 16.90 -1.09
C ILE A 32 2.27 16.80 0.44
N CYS A 33 3.49 16.65 0.96
CA CYS A 33 3.74 16.66 2.41
C CYS A 33 3.35 18.00 3.05
N ALA A 34 3.65 19.13 2.42
CA ALA A 34 3.27 20.45 2.91
C ALA A 34 1.75 20.63 2.95
N ILE A 35 1.04 20.24 1.89
CA ILE A 35 -0.43 20.25 1.86
C ILE A 35 -0.99 19.32 2.94
N GLY A 36 -0.39 18.14 3.13
CA GLY A 36 -0.73 17.21 4.22
C GLY A 36 -0.60 17.81 5.62
N LEU A 37 0.46 18.59 5.87
CA LEU A 37 0.64 19.28 7.16
C LEU A 37 -0.38 20.39 7.36
N VAL A 38 -0.67 21.19 6.32
CA VAL A 38 -1.67 22.27 6.38
C VAL A 38 -3.07 21.69 6.63
N THR A 39 -3.45 20.64 5.91
CA THR A 39 -4.75 19.96 6.10
C THR A 39 -4.86 19.31 7.48
N MET A 40 -3.79 18.67 7.98
CA MET A 40 -3.76 18.13 9.34
C MET A 40 -3.83 19.22 10.40
N TYR A 41 -3.21 20.38 10.17
CA TYR A 41 -3.35 21.53 11.06
C TYR A 41 -4.80 22.01 11.12
N SER A 42 -5.49 22.13 9.98
CA SER A 42 -6.91 22.51 9.93
C SER A 42 -7.82 21.51 10.64
N ALA A 43 -7.73 20.22 10.28
CA ALA A 43 -8.63 19.18 10.80
C ALA A 43 -8.28 18.71 12.23
N GLY A 44 -7.02 18.90 12.62
CA GLY A 44 -6.45 18.40 13.88
C GLY A 44 -6.18 19.48 14.92
N TYR A 45 -6.46 20.76 14.64
CA TYR A 45 -6.13 21.89 15.52
C TYR A 45 -6.63 21.70 16.96
N ASP A 46 -7.86 21.22 17.10
CA ASP A 46 -8.53 21.04 18.40
C ASP A 46 -8.10 19.75 19.13
N TYR A 47 -7.28 18.92 18.47
CA TYR A 47 -6.84 17.62 18.97
C TYR A 47 -5.35 17.67 19.34
N GLY A 48 -5.00 18.51 20.30
CA GLY A 48 -3.75 18.54 21.08
C GLY A 48 -2.48 18.05 20.36
N THR A 49 -2.13 16.77 20.53
CA THR A 49 -0.86 16.21 20.03
C THR A 49 -0.89 15.76 18.57
N ARG A 50 -2.06 15.70 17.91
CA ARG A 50 -2.19 15.07 16.58
C ARG A 50 -1.32 15.73 15.52
N PHE A 51 -1.22 17.06 15.53
CA PHE A 51 -0.36 17.79 14.62
C PHE A 51 1.13 17.46 14.88
N ALA A 52 1.57 17.51 16.14
CA ALA A 52 2.95 17.22 16.52
C ALA A 52 3.33 15.76 16.22
N ASP A 53 2.43 14.80 16.49
CA ASP A 53 2.62 13.39 16.16
C ASP A 53 2.70 13.17 14.64
N HIS A 54 1.86 13.85 13.86
CA HIS A 54 1.89 13.77 12.40
C HIS A 54 3.20 14.36 11.83
N ALA A 55 3.61 15.53 12.31
CA ALA A 55 4.87 16.16 11.92
C ALA A 55 6.07 15.27 12.27
N ARG A 56 6.13 14.73 13.50
CA ARG A 56 7.18 13.78 13.91
C ARG A 56 7.23 12.55 12.99
N ASN A 57 6.08 11.94 12.72
CA ASN A 57 6.01 10.75 11.87
C ASN A 57 6.44 11.05 10.43
N MET A 58 6.07 12.23 9.91
CA MET A 58 6.51 12.70 8.58
C MET A 58 8.03 12.90 8.53
N SER A 59 8.63 13.52 9.56
CA SER A 59 10.08 13.69 9.65
C SER A 59 10.81 12.35 9.74
N LEU A 60 10.29 11.40 10.52
CA LEU A 60 10.84 10.04 10.59
C LEU A 60 10.74 9.33 9.24
N ALA A 61 9.61 9.44 8.54
CA ALA A 61 9.42 8.86 7.21
C ALA A 61 10.40 9.46 6.18
N PHE A 62 10.64 10.78 6.24
CA PHE A 62 11.62 11.44 5.38
C PHE A 62 13.05 10.94 5.66
N LEU A 63 13.41 10.76 6.93
CA LEU A 63 14.72 10.21 7.30
C LEU A 63 14.89 8.77 6.80
N VAL A 64 13.86 7.92 6.95
CA VAL A 64 13.86 6.56 6.41
C VAL A 64 13.99 6.56 4.89
N LEU A 65 13.24 7.42 4.19
CA LEU A 65 13.33 7.58 2.74
C LEU A 65 14.73 8.01 2.31
N PHE A 66 15.32 8.99 3.00
CA PHE A 66 16.66 9.47 2.72
C PHE A 66 17.71 8.37 2.90
N CYS A 67 17.64 7.60 4.00
CA CYS A 67 18.51 6.45 4.21
C CYS A 67 18.33 5.37 3.15
N ALA A 68 17.07 5.04 2.79
CA ALA A 68 16.76 4.06 1.77
C ALA A 68 17.28 4.47 0.38
N ALA A 69 17.23 5.76 0.06
CA ALA A 69 17.75 6.31 -1.19
C ALA A 69 19.29 6.18 -1.32
N GLN A 70 20.02 6.04 -0.21
CA GLN A 70 21.47 5.79 -0.25
C GLN A 70 21.82 4.32 -0.55
N ILE A 71 20.84 3.41 -0.54
CA ILE A 71 21.06 1.98 -0.77
C ILE A 71 21.05 1.71 -2.27
N SER A 72 22.13 1.12 -2.79
CA SER A 72 22.20 0.74 -4.19
C SER A 72 21.14 -0.31 -4.55
N PRO A 73 20.60 -0.30 -5.78
CA PRO A 73 19.64 -1.32 -6.23
C PRO A 73 20.15 -2.75 -6.05
N GLN A 74 21.46 -2.98 -6.22
CA GLN A 74 22.09 -4.30 -6.03
C GLN A 74 22.01 -4.79 -4.59
N ASN A 75 22.16 -3.89 -3.62
CA ASN A 75 22.01 -4.25 -2.21
C ASN A 75 20.53 -4.47 -1.86
N LEU A 76 19.63 -3.68 -2.42
CA LEU A 76 18.19 -3.87 -2.22
C LEU A 76 17.72 -5.24 -2.74
N MET A 77 18.26 -5.70 -3.87
CA MET A 77 17.97 -7.04 -4.41
C MET A 77 18.44 -8.17 -3.48
N ARG A 78 19.53 -8.01 -2.73
CA ARG A 78 19.98 -9.02 -1.74
C ARG A 78 18.99 -9.14 -0.57
N VAL A 79 18.30 -8.06 -0.24
CA VAL A 79 17.33 -7.98 0.85
C VAL A 79 15.94 -8.50 0.43
N ALA A 80 15.68 -8.64 -0.87
CA ALA A 80 14.39 -9.09 -1.42
C ALA A 80 13.86 -10.38 -0.77
N VAL A 81 14.66 -11.45 -0.80
CA VAL A 81 14.25 -12.77 -0.27
C VAL A 81 14.08 -12.72 1.26
N PRO A 82 15.07 -12.23 2.06
CA PRO A 82 14.87 -12.09 3.50
C PRO A 82 13.66 -11.25 3.89
N LEU A 83 13.43 -10.11 3.20
CA LEU A 83 12.33 -9.20 3.51
C LEU A 83 10.97 -9.84 3.22
N TYR A 84 10.84 -10.56 2.10
CA TYR A 84 9.65 -11.34 1.79
C TYR A 84 9.41 -12.45 2.81
N SER A 85 10.44 -13.24 3.13
CA SER A 85 10.33 -14.34 4.09
C SER A 85 9.93 -13.85 5.48
N VAL A 86 10.55 -12.77 5.97
CA VAL A 86 10.20 -12.14 7.26
C VAL A 86 8.79 -11.57 7.21
N GLY A 87 8.44 -10.83 6.16
CA GLY A 87 7.08 -10.29 5.99
C GLY A 87 6.02 -11.39 5.99
N LEU A 88 6.32 -12.52 5.33
CA LEU A 88 5.42 -13.65 5.25
C LEU A 88 5.29 -14.36 6.60
N ALA A 89 6.41 -14.57 7.30
CA ALA A 89 6.41 -15.11 8.65
C ALA A 89 5.59 -14.22 9.61
N LEU A 90 5.70 -12.89 9.49
CA LEU A 90 4.91 -11.95 10.29
C LEU A 90 3.41 -12.00 9.94
N LEU A 91 3.04 -12.18 8.67
CA LEU A 91 1.63 -12.39 8.28
C LEU A 91 1.07 -13.69 8.86
N LEU A 92 1.86 -14.77 8.83
CA LEU A 92 1.49 -16.04 9.47
C LEU A 92 1.38 -15.89 10.99
N ALA A 93 2.33 -15.19 11.63
CA ALA A 93 2.27 -14.88 13.05
C ALA A 93 1.01 -14.05 13.40
N THR A 94 0.63 -13.10 12.54
CA THR A 94 -0.61 -12.32 12.72
C THR A 94 -1.87 -13.17 12.57
N ALA A 95 -1.84 -14.22 11.74
CA ALA A 95 -2.96 -15.13 11.62
C ALA A 95 -3.21 -15.96 12.89
N VAL A 96 -2.18 -16.16 13.73
CA VAL A 96 -2.26 -16.97 14.97
C VAL A 96 -2.35 -16.09 16.22
N MET A 97 -1.56 -15.02 16.28
CA MET A 97 -1.36 -14.16 17.46
C MET A 97 -1.75 -12.69 17.20
N GLY A 98 -2.52 -12.42 16.15
CA GLY A 98 -2.93 -11.07 15.78
C GLY A 98 -3.91 -10.44 16.77
N ILE A 99 -3.79 -9.13 16.95
CA ILE A 99 -4.68 -8.34 17.78
C ILE A 99 -5.85 -7.83 16.93
N THR A 100 -7.07 -8.08 17.38
CA THR A 100 -8.28 -7.54 16.76
C THR A 100 -8.46 -6.08 17.13
N LYS A 101 -8.40 -5.18 16.14
CA LYS A 101 -8.79 -3.76 16.29
C LYS A 101 -9.84 -3.42 15.24
N LYS A 102 -10.92 -2.74 15.65
CA LYS A 102 -12.02 -2.33 14.74
C LYS A 102 -12.57 -3.50 13.89
N GLY A 103 -12.67 -4.69 14.47
CA GLY A 103 -13.18 -5.89 13.80
C GLY A 103 -12.20 -6.61 12.86
N ALA A 104 -10.91 -6.23 12.84
CA ALA A 104 -9.90 -6.89 11.99
C ALA A 104 -8.62 -7.25 12.76
N THR A 105 -8.13 -8.47 12.54
CA THR A 105 -6.89 -9.03 13.09
C THR A 105 -5.71 -8.75 12.14
N ARG A 106 -5.21 -7.52 12.17
CA ARG A 106 -4.17 -7.03 11.24
C ARG A 106 -2.88 -6.60 11.92
N TRP A 107 -2.92 -6.45 13.24
CA TRP A 107 -1.85 -5.86 14.04
C TRP A 107 -1.17 -6.96 14.84
N LEU A 108 0.16 -6.92 14.88
CA LEU A 108 0.96 -7.80 15.72
C LEU A 108 1.71 -6.95 16.74
N ASN A 109 1.66 -7.35 18.01
CA ASN A 109 2.45 -6.70 19.05
C ASN A 109 3.70 -7.54 19.34
N VAL A 110 4.85 -7.05 18.87
CA VAL A 110 6.16 -7.68 19.07
C VAL A 110 7.02 -6.85 20.04
N GLY A 111 6.38 -6.12 20.95
CA GLY A 111 6.95 -5.02 21.74
C GLY A 111 6.65 -3.65 21.11
N VAL A 112 6.50 -3.60 19.79
CA VAL A 112 5.92 -2.48 19.03
C VAL A 112 4.74 -3.02 18.23
N VAL A 113 3.68 -2.22 18.12
CA VAL A 113 2.49 -2.54 17.32
C VAL A 113 2.81 -2.29 15.85
N ILE A 114 3.03 -3.37 15.09
CA ILE A 114 3.40 -3.33 13.67
C ILE A 114 2.25 -3.91 12.85
N GLN A 115 2.09 -3.40 11.62
CA GLN A 115 1.18 -3.96 10.63
C GLN A 115 1.99 -4.70 9.55
N PRO A 116 2.08 -6.05 9.58
CA PRO A 116 2.95 -6.80 8.67
C PRO A 116 2.61 -6.65 7.18
N SER A 117 1.34 -6.36 6.87
CA SER A 117 0.92 -6.12 5.49
C SER A 117 1.59 -4.89 4.86
N GLU A 118 2.03 -3.91 5.67
CA GLU A 118 2.78 -2.75 5.17
C GLU A 118 4.16 -3.15 4.64
N ILE A 119 4.85 -4.04 5.36
CA ILE A 119 6.14 -4.61 4.90
C ILE A 119 5.92 -5.38 3.59
N MET A 120 4.83 -6.14 3.51
CA MET A 120 4.53 -6.95 2.34
C MET A 120 4.27 -6.12 1.07
N LYS A 121 3.73 -4.89 1.18
CA LYS A 121 3.57 -3.99 0.03
C LYS A 121 4.90 -3.66 -0.66
N LEU A 122 5.99 -3.58 0.11
CA LEU A 122 7.33 -3.31 -0.43
C LEU A 122 8.06 -4.61 -0.81
N ALA A 123 7.94 -5.64 0.04
CA ALA A 123 8.61 -6.91 -0.14
C ALA A 123 8.15 -7.66 -1.40
N MET A 124 6.85 -7.54 -1.74
CA MET A 124 6.23 -8.29 -2.83
C MET A 124 6.78 -7.93 -4.21
N PRO A 125 6.72 -6.67 -4.68
CA PRO A 125 7.29 -6.29 -5.96
C PRO A 125 8.79 -6.58 -6.02
N LEU A 126 9.51 -6.35 -4.92
CA LEU A 126 10.94 -6.57 -4.84
C LEU A 126 11.32 -8.06 -4.97
N MET A 127 10.56 -8.96 -4.33
CA MET A 127 10.74 -10.41 -4.44
C MET A 127 10.46 -10.92 -5.86
N LEU A 128 9.39 -10.43 -6.48
CA LEU A 128 9.06 -10.81 -7.85
C LEU A 128 10.10 -10.29 -8.85
N ALA A 129 10.58 -9.06 -8.67
CA ALA A 129 11.66 -8.50 -9.49
C ALA A 129 12.93 -9.34 -9.36
N TRP A 130 13.31 -9.73 -8.14
CA TRP A 130 14.45 -10.62 -7.90
C TRP A 130 14.26 -12.00 -8.55
N TRP A 131 13.06 -12.58 -8.46
CA TRP A 131 12.74 -13.89 -9.05
C TRP A 131 12.93 -13.91 -10.57
N PHE A 132 12.41 -12.89 -11.25
CA PHE A 132 12.51 -12.79 -12.71
C PHE A 132 13.92 -12.43 -13.17
N GLN A 133 14.61 -11.53 -12.48
CA GLN A 133 16.00 -11.18 -12.80
C GLN A 133 16.93 -12.40 -12.73
N LYS A 134 16.80 -13.26 -11.72
CA LYS A 134 17.65 -14.45 -11.57
C LYS A 134 17.44 -15.49 -12.70
N ARG A 135 16.33 -15.37 -13.44
CA ARG A 135 15.92 -16.27 -14.53
C ARG A 135 15.91 -15.57 -15.89
N GLU A 136 16.53 -14.39 -15.96
CA GLU A 136 16.63 -13.61 -17.19
C GLU A 136 17.26 -14.45 -18.31
N GLY A 137 16.62 -14.44 -19.50
CA GLY A 137 17.05 -15.21 -20.66
C GLY A 137 16.58 -16.68 -20.72
N GLN A 138 15.93 -17.21 -19.67
CA GLN A 138 15.38 -18.58 -19.66
C GLN A 138 13.93 -18.66 -19.15
N LEU A 139 13.17 -17.57 -19.28
CA LEU A 139 11.79 -17.49 -18.79
C LEU A 139 10.89 -18.53 -19.46
N ARG A 140 10.37 -19.47 -18.66
CA ARG A 140 9.38 -20.48 -19.06
C ARG A 140 8.01 -20.15 -18.46
N ALA A 141 6.95 -20.73 -19.02
CA ALA A 141 5.60 -20.61 -18.49
C ALA A 141 5.49 -21.02 -17.00
N LEU A 142 6.29 -21.99 -16.56
CA LEU A 142 6.36 -22.40 -15.16
C LEU A 142 6.89 -21.30 -14.23
N ASP A 143 7.77 -20.43 -14.69
CA ASP A 143 8.32 -19.34 -13.87
C ASP A 143 7.24 -18.30 -13.54
N PHE A 144 6.32 -18.06 -14.48
CA PHE A 144 5.14 -17.23 -14.26
C PHE A 144 4.14 -17.91 -13.31
N GLY A 145 3.97 -19.23 -13.39
CA GLY A 145 3.16 -19.99 -12.45
C GLY A 145 3.69 -19.91 -11.01
N ILE A 146 5.01 -20.05 -10.83
CA ILE A 146 5.65 -19.91 -9.52
C ILE A 146 5.57 -18.46 -9.01
N ALA A 147 5.78 -17.46 -9.88
CA ALA A 147 5.59 -16.06 -9.53
C ALA A 147 4.16 -15.76 -9.08
N GLY A 148 3.16 -16.36 -9.75
CA GLY A 148 1.77 -16.32 -9.32
C GLY A 148 1.56 -16.93 -7.94
N LEU A 149 2.20 -18.05 -7.63
CA LEU A 149 2.13 -18.66 -6.29
C LEU A 149 2.77 -17.77 -5.21
N ILE A 150 3.95 -17.20 -5.49
CA ILE A 150 4.65 -16.26 -4.61
C ILE A 150 3.78 -15.04 -4.30
N LEU A 151 2.98 -14.58 -5.28
CA LEU A 151 2.03 -13.49 -5.14
C LEU A 151 0.76 -13.87 -4.38
N LEU A 152 0.12 -14.98 -4.76
CA LEU A 152 -1.18 -15.39 -4.21
C LEU A 152 -1.10 -15.78 -2.74
N LEU A 153 0.04 -16.31 -2.29
CA LEU A 153 0.23 -16.77 -0.91
C LEU A 153 0.04 -15.63 0.12
N PRO A 154 0.78 -14.51 0.07
CA PRO A 154 0.57 -13.39 0.97
C PRO A 154 -0.76 -12.68 0.74
N VAL A 155 -1.23 -12.55 -0.51
CA VAL A 155 -2.56 -11.97 -0.81
C VAL A 155 -3.65 -12.77 -0.10
N GLY A 156 -3.61 -14.10 -0.18
CA GLY A 156 -4.57 -14.97 0.50
C GLY A 156 -4.55 -14.84 2.03
N LEU A 157 -3.36 -14.66 2.63
CA LEU A 157 -3.24 -14.39 4.07
C LEU A 157 -3.85 -13.04 4.45
N VAL A 158 -3.61 -11.99 3.66
CA VAL A 158 -4.14 -10.64 3.94
C VAL A 158 -5.67 -10.58 3.76
N VAL A 159 -6.22 -11.29 2.77
CA VAL A 159 -7.68 -11.43 2.61
C VAL A 159 -8.31 -12.11 3.83
N LYS A 160 -7.64 -13.12 4.41
CA LYS A 160 -8.10 -13.77 5.65
C LYS A 160 -8.04 -12.85 6.89
N GLN A 161 -7.26 -11.77 6.86
CA GLN A 161 -7.09 -10.76 7.94
C GLN A 161 -8.09 -9.59 7.84
N PRO A 162 -9.32 -9.85 7.36
CA PRO A 162 -10.24 -8.84 6.85
C PRO A 162 -9.70 -7.64 6.07
N ASP A 163 -8.50 -7.67 5.44
CA ASP A 163 -7.87 -6.48 4.85
C ASP A 163 -7.89 -6.45 3.32
N LEU A 164 -9.10 -6.31 2.75
CA LEU A 164 -9.29 -6.33 1.30
C LEU A 164 -8.51 -5.22 0.57
N GLY A 165 -8.45 -4.00 1.15
CA GLY A 165 -7.76 -2.87 0.52
C GLY A 165 -6.26 -3.15 0.35
N THR A 166 -5.60 -3.62 1.42
CA THR A 166 -4.19 -3.96 1.33
C THR A 166 -3.92 -5.17 0.44
N ALA A 167 -4.83 -6.16 0.42
CA ALA A 167 -4.72 -7.30 -0.48
C ALA A 167 -4.74 -6.88 -1.95
N ILE A 168 -5.63 -5.95 -2.33
CA ILE A 168 -5.71 -5.42 -3.69
C ILE A 168 -4.43 -4.66 -4.06
N LEU A 169 -3.88 -3.84 -3.15
CA LEU A 169 -2.62 -3.11 -3.40
C LEU A 169 -1.43 -4.05 -3.61
N ILE A 170 -1.33 -5.12 -2.81
CA ILE A 170 -0.27 -6.12 -2.96
C ILE A 170 -0.45 -6.89 -4.28
N LEU A 171 -1.69 -7.29 -4.58
CA LEU A 171 -2.03 -8.00 -5.80
C LEU A 171 -1.68 -7.18 -7.04
N SER A 172 -2.11 -5.92 -7.08
CA SER A 172 -1.85 -5.03 -8.23
C SER A 172 -0.36 -4.76 -8.40
N ALA A 173 0.35 -4.41 -7.32
CA ALA A 173 1.79 -4.17 -7.36
C ALA A 173 2.57 -5.39 -7.86
N GLY A 174 2.20 -6.60 -7.43
CA GLY A 174 2.82 -7.83 -7.93
C GLY A 174 2.46 -8.17 -9.37
N LEU A 175 1.19 -8.00 -9.77
CA LEU A 175 0.76 -8.20 -11.15
C LEU A 175 1.48 -7.26 -12.12
N TYR A 176 1.71 -6.00 -11.74
CA TYR A 176 2.50 -5.07 -12.56
C TYR A 176 3.92 -5.59 -12.81
N VAL A 177 4.59 -6.14 -11.80
CA VAL A 177 5.93 -6.72 -11.98
C VAL A 177 5.89 -7.94 -12.89
N ILE A 178 4.92 -8.84 -12.70
CA ILE A 178 4.74 -10.02 -13.57
C ILE A 178 4.49 -9.61 -15.02
N PHE A 179 3.70 -8.54 -15.23
CA PHE A 179 3.45 -7.98 -16.54
C PHE A 179 4.72 -7.41 -17.17
N PHE A 180 5.48 -6.59 -16.45
CA PHE A 180 6.74 -6.02 -16.93
C PHE A 180 7.82 -7.08 -17.20
N ALA A 181 7.76 -8.24 -16.54
CA ALA A 181 8.63 -9.38 -16.80
C ALA A 181 8.37 -10.08 -18.16
N GLY A 182 7.35 -9.65 -18.92
CA GLY A 182 7.07 -10.14 -20.28
C GLY A 182 5.90 -11.11 -20.38
N LEU A 183 5.01 -11.16 -19.38
CA LEU A 183 3.78 -11.96 -19.47
C LEU A 183 2.90 -11.45 -20.62
N SER A 184 2.50 -12.35 -21.52
CA SER A 184 1.70 -11.97 -22.69
C SER A 184 0.34 -11.38 -22.29
N TRP A 185 -0.09 -10.31 -22.97
CA TRP A 185 -1.42 -9.70 -22.80
C TRP A 185 -2.57 -10.69 -22.95
N LYS A 186 -2.38 -11.75 -23.74
CA LYS A 186 -3.38 -12.82 -23.93
C LYS A 186 -3.77 -13.54 -22.64
N LEU A 187 -2.87 -13.59 -21.65
CA LEU A 187 -3.11 -14.22 -20.35
C LEU A 187 -3.67 -13.23 -19.32
N ILE A 188 -3.34 -11.95 -19.44
CA ILE A 188 -3.77 -10.91 -18.50
C ILE A 188 -5.16 -10.39 -18.84
N LEU A 189 -5.43 -10.16 -20.13
CA LEU A 189 -6.67 -9.55 -20.61
C LEU A 189 -7.92 -10.33 -20.16
N PRO A 190 -7.98 -11.68 -20.24
CA PRO A 190 -9.16 -12.42 -19.79
C PRO A 190 -9.44 -12.25 -18.29
N VAL A 191 -8.39 -12.22 -17.47
CA VAL A 191 -8.52 -12.05 -16.01
C VAL A 191 -9.01 -10.65 -15.66
N LEU A 192 -8.46 -9.62 -16.31
CA LEU A 192 -8.91 -8.24 -16.12
C LEU A 192 -10.34 -8.03 -16.61
N LEU A 193 -10.71 -8.61 -17.75
CA LEU A 193 -12.07 -8.55 -18.27
C LEU A 193 -13.05 -9.26 -17.33
N LEU A 194 -12.72 -10.44 -16.83
CA LEU A 194 -13.54 -11.15 -15.84
C LEU A 194 -13.73 -10.31 -14.57
N ALA A 195 -12.67 -9.69 -14.06
CA ALA A 195 -12.75 -8.81 -12.89
C ALA A 195 -13.63 -7.58 -13.17
N ALA A 196 -13.48 -6.95 -14.34
CA ALA A 196 -14.27 -5.81 -14.75
C ALA A 196 -15.76 -6.18 -14.90
N VAL A 197 -16.06 -7.30 -15.55
CA VAL A 197 -17.43 -7.82 -15.68
C VAL A 197 -18.03 -8.11 -14.31
N GLY A 198 -17.25 -8.70 -13.39
CA GLY A 198 -17.69 -8.93 -12.01
C GLY A 198 -18.04 -7.64 -11.27
N ILE A 199 -17.20 -6.60 -11.39
CA ILE A 199 -17.46 -5.29 -10.77
C ILE A 199 -18.70 -4.64 -11.39
N VAL A 200 -18.80 -4.62 -12.72
CA VAL A 200 -19.95 -4.04 -13.44
C VAL A 200 -21.24 -4.78 -13.08
N ALA A 201 -21.20 -6.10 -12.99
CA ALA A 201 -22.36 -6.89 -12.56
C ALA A 201 -22.80 -6.49 -11.16
N VAL A 202 -21.88 -6.34 -10.20
CA VAL A 202 -22.19 -5.90 -8.83
C VAL A 202 -22.80 -4.49 -8.80
N VAL A 203 -22.22 -3.54 -9.55
CA VAL A 203 -22.74 -2.16 -9.62
C VAL A 203 -24.12 -2.14 -10.28
N TRP A 204 -24.30 -2.83 -11.40
CA TRP A 204 -25.55 -2.82 -12.15
C TRP A 204 -26.70 -3.52 -11.41
N SER A 205 -26.39 -4.38 -10.44
CA SER A 205 -27.39 -5.09 -9.64
C SER A 205 -27.43 -4.65 -8.18
N GLU A 206 -26.97 -3.43 -7.90
CA GLU A 206 -26.95 -2.85 -6.55
C GLU A 206 -28.31 -2.97 -5.83
N ASP A 207 -29.40 -2.61 -6.49
CA ASP A 207 -30.77 -2.63 -5.96
C ASP A 207 -31.23 -4.02 -5.49
N ARG A 208 -30.69 -5.08 -6.12
CA ARG A 208 -31.06 -6.48 -5.83
C ARG A 208 -30.10 -7.10 -4.83
N ILE A 209 -28.80 -6.82 -4.98
CA ILE A 209 -27.75 -7.50 -4.24
C ILE A 209 -27.58 -6.92 -2.82
N CYS A 210 -27.93 -5.65 -2.61
CA CYS A 210 -27.80 -4.97 -1.33
C CYS A 210 -29.03 -5.06 -0.41
N GLN A 211 -30.07 -5.79 -0.82
CA GLN A 211 -31.21 -6.10 0.05
C GLN A 211 -30.79 -7.01 1.22
N ASP A 212 -31.41 -6.81 2.39
CA ASP A 212 -31.07 -7.55 3.62
C ASP A 212 -31.28 -9.08 3.49
N SER A 213 -32.17 -9.52 2.60
CA SER A 213 -32.49 -10.93 2.36
C SER A 213 -31.46 -11.68 1.50
N VAL A 214 -30.54 -10.99 0.82
CA VAL A 214 -29.58 -11.62 -0.11
C VAL A 214 -28.27 -11.93 0.60
N VAL A 215 -28.01 -13.21 0.87
CA VAL A 215 -26.74 -13.65 1.47
C VAL A 215 -25.69 -13.82 0.38
N TRP A 216 -24.52 -13.21 0.56
CA TRP A 216 -23.39 -13.40 -0.34
C TRP A 216 -22.57 -14.60 0.15
N PRO A 217 -22.62 -15.77 -0.52
CA PRO A 217 -22.08 -17.02 0.04
C PRO A 217 -20.55 -17.00 0.23
N LEU A 218 -19.83 -16.14 -0.51
CA LEU A 218 -18.37 -16.01 -0.41
C LEU A 218 -17.89 -14.89 0.51
N LEU A 219 -18.75 -13.95 0.90
CA LEU A 219 -18.35 -12.72 1.58
C LEU A 219 -19.03 -12.61 2.94
N ARG A 220 -18.26 -12.19 3.95
CA ARG A 220 -18.79 -11.96 5.30
C ARG A 220 -19.71 -10.74 5.29
N ASP A 221 -20.67 -10.68 6.21
CA ASP A 221 -21.67 -9.60 6.25
C ASP A 221 -21.04 -8.20 6.32
N TYR A 222 -19.93 -8.03 7.05
CA TYR A 222 -19.22 -6.74 7.08
C TYR A 222 -18.64 -6.34 5.71
N GLN A 223 -18.26 -7.30 4.87
CA GLN A 223 -17.74 -7.05 3.52
C GLN A 223 -18.88 -6.63 2.59
N LYS A 224 -20.02 -7.34 2.65
CA LYS A 224 -21.25 -6.96 1.94
C LYS A 224 -21.66 -5.53 2.31
N HIS A 225 -21.75 -5.23 3.60
CA HIS A 225 -22.12 -3.90 4.06
C HIS A 225 -21.17 -2.81 3.56
N ARG A 226 -19.86 -3.05 3.49
CA ARG A 226 -18.92 -2.06 2.93
C ARG A 226 -19.16 -1.78 1.45
N VAL A 227 -19.47 -2.80 0.65
CA VAL A 227 -19.78 -2.62 -0.76
C VAL A 227 -21.10 -1.87 -0.92
N CYS A 228 -22.13 -2.26 -0.18
CA CYS A 228 -23.45 -1.62 -0.25
C CYS A 228 -23.44 -0.18 0.24
N THR A 229 -22.75 0.14 1.34
CA THR A 229 -22.59 1.52 1.82
C THR A 229 -21.71 2.36 0.88
N LEU A 230 -20.81 1.75 0.10
CA LEU A 230 -20.03 2.46 -0.92
C LEU A 230 -20.91 2.84 -2.13
N LEU A 231 -21.81 1.94 -2.54
CA LEU A 231 -22.75 2.16 -3.63
C LEU A 231 -23.84 3.17 -3.24
N ASP A 232 -24.46 2.97 -2.07
CA ASP A 232 -25.42 3.90 -1.49
C ASP A 232 -25.13 4.18 0.00
N PRO A 233 -24.47 5.31 0.31
CA PRO A 233 -24.19 5.70 1.69
C PRO A 233 -25.43 6.22 2.44
N THR A 234 -26.54 6.49 1.75
CA THR A 234 -27.75 7.07 2.36
C THR A 234 -28.63 6.05 3.09
N THR A 235 -28.38 4.76 2.87
CA THR A 235 -29.07 3.64 3.54
C THR A 235 -28.84 3.60 5.06
N ASP A 236 -27.67 4.05 5.52
CA ASP A 236 -27.34 4.14 6.96
C ASP A 236 -26.51 5.42 7.22
N PRO A 237 -27.17 6.59 7.28
CA PRO A 237 -26.50 7.88 7.31
C PRO A 237 -25.87 8.20 8.67
N LEU A 238 -26.31 7.54 9.75
CA LEU A 238 -25.81 7.74 11.11
C LEU A 238 -24.80 6.66 11.54
N GLY A 239 -24.80 5.48 10.89
CA GLY A 239 -23.86 4.41 11.15
C GLY A 239 -22.74 4.35 10.12
N LYS A 240 -22.81 3.36 9.22
CA LYS A 240 -21.71 3.01 8.31
C LYS A 240 -21.47 4.08 7.23
N GLY A 241 -22.51 4.79 6.79
CA GLY A 241 -22.46 5.84 5.77
C GLY A 241 -22.02 7.20 6.30
N PHE A 242 -22.03 7.40 7.61
CA PHE A 242 -21.78 8.71 8.25
C PHE A 242 -20.46 9.35 7.79
N HIS A 243 -19.36 8.60 7.82
CA HIS A 243 -18.06 9.14 7.42
C HIS A 243 -17.98 9.51 5.93
N ILE A 244 -18.69 8.78 5.06
CA ILE A 244 -18.74 9.09 3.63
C ILE A 244 -19.54 10.37 3.40
N ILE A 245 -20.71 10.49 4.05
CA ILE A 245 -21.57 11.67 3.96
C ILE A 245 -20.88 12.91 4.50
N GLN A 246 -20.26 12.83 5.68
CA GLN A 246 -19.51 13.95 6.25
C GLN A 246 -18.32 14.35 5.37
N GLY A 247 -17.64 13.38 4.75
CA GLY A 247 -16.62 13.65 3.74
C GLY A 247 -17.17 14.44 2.55
N MET A 248 -18.32 14.03 2.01
CA MET A 248 -18.98 14.76 0.90
C MET A 248 -19.41 16.17 1.30
N ILE A 249 -19.97 16.34 2.52
CA ILE A 249 -20.36 17.65 3.05
C ILE A 249 -19.14 18.54 3.26
N ALA A 250 -18.05 18.01 3.81
CA ALA A 250 -16.81 18.75 4.02
C ALA A 250 -16.20 19.22 2.69
N ILE A 251 -16.19 18.36 1.66
CA ILE A 251 -15.76 18.74 0.32
C ILE A 251 -16.67 19.83 -0.26
N GLY A 252 -17.99 19.67 -0.16
CA GLY A 252 -18.96 20.62 -0.70
C GLY A 252 -19.01 21.97 0.02
N SER A 253 -18.75 21.99 1.33
CA SER A 253 -18.83 23.20 2.17
C SER A 253 -17.49 23.87 2.46
N GLY A 254 -16.37 23.20 2.17
CA GLY A 254 -15.01 23.65 2.49
C GLY A 254 -14.49 24.84 1.67
N GLY A 255 -14.87 24.98 0.39
CA GLY A 255 -14.38 26.07 -0.46
C GLY A 255 -12.83 26.17 -0.51
N VAL A 256 -12.28 27.33 -0.90
CA VAL A 256 -10.82 27.54 -1.02
C VAL A 256 -10.15 27.72 0.35
N THR A 257 -10.87 28.26 1.33
CA THR A 257 -10.33 28.61 2.65
C THR A 257 -10.57 27.54 3.73
N GLY A 258 -11.34 26.49 3.44
CA GLY A 258 -11.76 25.48 4.43
C GLY A 258 -12.80 26.04 5.41
N LYS A 259 -13.54 25.15 6.07
CA LYS A 259 -14.39 25.49 7.24
C LYS A 259 -13.96 24.80 8.54
N GLY A 260 -12.81 24.10 8.51
CA GLY A 260 -12.41 23.16 9.56
C GLY A 260 -12.86 21.76 9.20
#